data_AF-A0A843HDP9-F1
#
_entry.id   AF-A0A843HDP9-F1
#
_cell.length_a   1.000
_cell.length_b   1.000
_cell.length_c   1.000
_cell.angle_alpha   90.00
_cell.angle_beta   90.00
_cell.angle_gamma   90.00
#
_symmetry.space_group_name_H-M   'P 1'
#
loop_
_entity.id
_entity.type
_entity.pdbx_description
1 polymer ?
#
loop_
_entity_poly.entity_id
_entity_poly.type
_entity_poly.pdbx_seq_one_letter_code
_entity_poly.pdbx_strand_id
1 'polypeptide(L)'
;MKKLVCIIPVSSFSNSKTRLSPFLSDSERRKLLKVMLKDIVSNIRGQVEDIILVSRDDGVLEYARQLNVSFVKEGEHENNFLNNALLDAIRNVRLNYPNHDILILPSDIPLVKPEHIESAKNSQTDLVLSPSKGGGTNLLLFNSDFDFIPLFGDMSYFNHMNEAYTSNMTVNIIESFYLSLDVNTNEDLGEILLHGMNTHTYEYLSNLNIIVKSSHGQERLDVKRKDEG
;
A
#
# COMPACT_ATOMS: atom_id res chain seq x y z
N MET A 1 -16.07 0.02 19.05
CA MET A 1 -14.86 0.06 18.21
C MET A 1 -15.28 0.04 16.75
N LYS A 2 -14.71 0.93 15.93
CA LYS A 2 -14.95 0.95 14.47
C LYS A 2 -14.66 -0.43 13.89
N LYS A 3 -15.53 -0.95 13.03
CA LYS A 3 -15.25 -2.17 12.25
C LYS A 3 -14.73 -1.74 10.89
N LEU A 4 -13.68 -2.39 10.42
CA LEU A 4 -12.94 -1.94 9.24
C LEU A 4 -12.73 -3.07 8.26
N VAL A 5 -12.86 -2.75 6.98
CA VAL A 5 -12.42 -3.61 5.88
C VAL A 5 -11.28 -2.91 5.16
N CYS A 6 -10.18 -3.64 4.94
CA CYS A 6 -9.04 -3.11 4.20
C CYS A 6 -9.12 -3.49 2.72
N ILE A 7 -8.97 -2.52 1.84
CA ILE A 7 -8.82 -2.70 0.41
C ILE A 7 -7.36 -2.43 0.05
N ILE A 8 -6.73 -3.34 -0.68
CA ILE A 8 -5.38 -3.19 -1.21
C ILE A 8 -5.44 -3.32 -2.73
N PRO A 9 -5.27 -2.23 -3.50
CA PRO A 9 -5.16 -2.31 -4.94
C PRO A 9 -3.80 -2.90 -5.32
N VAL A 10 -3.83 -3.91 -6.19
CA VAL A 10 -2.63 -4.64 -6.61
C VAL A 10 -2.53 -4.58 -8.14
N SER A 11 -1.47 -3.92 -8.61
CA SER A 11 -1.10 -3.97 -10.04
C SER A 11 -0.76 -5.39 -10.48
N SER A 12 -0.90 -5.66 -11.78
CA SER A 12 -0.49 -6.95 -12.37
C SER A 12 0.94 -7.28 -11.98
N PHE A 13 1.20 -8.50 -11.50
CA PHE A 13 2.52 -8.94 -11.06
C PHE A 13 3.56 -8.76 -12.18
N SER A 14 3.19 -9.09 -13.42
CA SER A 14 4.04 -8.92 -14.61
C SER A 14 4.45 -7.49 -14.94
N ASN A 15 3.67 -6.48 -14.53
CA ASN A 15 3.91 -5.07 -14.86
C ASN A 15 4.16 -4.22 -13.62
N SER A 16 4.41 -4.85 -12.48
CA SER A 16 4.63 -4.16 -11.21
C SER A 16 6.08 -3.66 -11.09
N LYS A 17 6.26 -2.55 -10.35
CA LYS A 17 7.58 -2.04 -9.94
C LYS A 17 8.54 -1.80 -11.11
N THR A 18 8.02 -1.30 -12.24
CA THR A 18 8.80 -1.10 -13.48
C THR A 18 9.98 -0.15 -13.32
N ARG A 19 9.90 0.83 -12.41
CA ARG A 19 11.02 1.72 -12.02
C ARG A 19 12.23 0.96 -11.48
N LEU A 20 12.04 -0.26 -10.96
CA LEU A 20 13.10 -1.15 -10.50
C LEU A 20 13.62 -2.10 -11.60
N SER A 21 13.10 -2.05 -12.83
CA SER A 21 13.61 -2.88 -13.95
C SER A 21 15.12 -2.81 -14.17
N PRO A 22 15.81 -1.66 -13.98
CA PRO A 22 17.24 -1.62 -14.20
C PRO A 22 18.04 -2.38 -13.13
N PHE A 23 17.43 -2.68 -11.98
CA PHE A 23 18.10 -3.24 -10.81
C PHE A 23 17.61 -4.64 -10.40
N LEU A 24 16.34 -4.93 -10.68
CA LEU A 24 15.66 -6.18 -10.39
C LEU A 24 15.11 -6.78 -11.68
N SER A 25 15.41 -8.06 -11.89
CA SER A 25 14.79 -8.87 -12.94
C SER A 25 13.27 -8.97 -12.75
N ASP A 26 12.58 -9.41 -13.80
CA ASP A 26 11.13 -9.56 -13.75
C ASP A 26 10.65 -10.54 -12.66
N SER A 27 11.33 -11.69 -12.52
CA SER A 27 11.04 -12.65 -11.46
C SER A 27 11.30 -12.05 -10.07
N GLU A 28 12.35 -11.24 -9.93
CA GLU A 28 12.67 -10.61 -8.65
C GLU A 28 11.66 -9.56 -8.23
N ARG A 29 11.16 -8.75 -9.17
CA ARG A 29 10.09 -7.76 -8.91
C ARG A 29 8.77 -8.43 -8.55
N ARG A 30 8.41 -9.50 -9.27
CA ARG A 30 7.22 -10.30 -8.94
C ARG A 30 7.31 -10.88 -7.54
N LYS A 31 8.48 -11.41 -7.17
CA LYS A 31 8.70 -11.94 -5.83
C LYS A 31 8.69 -10.84 -4.77
N LEU A 32 9.27 -9.68 -5.06
CA LEU A 32 9.26 -8.49 -4.20
C LEU A 32 7.83 -8.07 -3.86
N LEU A 33 6.96 -7.89 -4.85
CA LEU A 33 5.56 -7.51 -4.62
C LEU A 33 4.81 -8.55 -3.77
N LYS A 34 5.05 -9.85 -4.00
CA LYS A 34 4.46 -10.91 -3.17
C LYS A 34 4.89 -10.83 -1.71
N VAL A 35 6.18 -10.68 -1.43
CA VAL A 35 6.66 -10.60 -0.04
C VAL A 35 6.19 -9.32 0.66
N MET A 36 6.10 -8.19 -0.05
CA MET A 36 5.54 -6.95 0.50
C MET A 36 4.05 -7.11 0.86
N LEU A 37 3.25 -7.71 -0.03
CA LEU A 37 1.85 -8.01 0.25
C LEU A 37 1.71 -8.96 1.45
N LYS A 38 2.59 -9.96 1.57
CA LYS A 38 2.61 -10.87 2.72
C LYS A 38 2.87 -10.12 4.02
N ASP A 39 3.84 -9.19 4.03
CA ASP A 39 4.12 -8.35 5.20
C ASP A 39 2.90 -7.52 5.60
N ILE A 40 2.33 -6.77 4.66
CA ILE A 40 1.12 -5.94 4.88
C ILE A 40 0.00 -6.80 5.46
N VAL A 41 -0.35 -7.90 4.79
CA VAL A 41 -1.44 -8.79 5.22
C VAL A 41 -1.18 -9.38 6.60
N SER A 42 0.04 -9.81 6.89
CA SER A 42 0.38 -10.39 8.19
C SER A 42 0.27 -9.38 9.33
N ASN A 43 0.66 -8.12 9.08
CA ASN A 43 0.67 -7.07 10.09
C ASN A 43 -0.74 -6.50 10.36
N ILE A 44 -1.63 -6.47 9.37
CA ILE A 44 -2.95 -5.82 9.55
C ILE A 44 -4.09 -6.79 9.84
N ARG A 45 -3.94 -8.10 9.60
CA ARG A 45 -5.04 -9.09 9.72
C ARG A 45 -5.73 -9.07 11.08
N GLY A 46 -5.00 -8.86 12.17
CA GLY A 46 -5.59 -8.79 13.51
C GLY A 46 -6.39 -7.50 13.78
N GLN A 47 -6.30 -6.51 12.91
CA GLN A 47 -6.83 -5.16 13.13
C GLN A 47 -8.11 -4.86 12.33
N VAL A 48 -8.38 -5.66 11.30
CA VAL A 48 -9.49 -5.49 10.35
C VAL A 48 -10.36 -6.75 10.29
N GLU A 49 -11.62 -6.59 9.89
CA GLU A 49 -12.57 -7.69 9.72
C GLU A 49 -12.26 -8.53 8.48
N ASP A 50 -11.89 -7.87 7.39
CA ASP A 50 -11.49 -8.51 6.14
C ASP A 50 -10.41 -7.69 5.43
N ILE A 51 -9.64 -8.37 4.58
CA ILE A 51 -8.67 -7.78 3.66
C ILE A 51 -9.08 -8.21 2.25
N ILE A 52 -9.31 -7.23 1.38
CA ILE A 52 -9.71 -7.43 0.00
C ILE A 52 -8.58 -6.96 -0.90
N LEU A 53 -8.02 -7.88 -1.68
CA LEU A 53 -7.17 -7.52 -2.81
C LEU A 53 -8.05 -7.21 -4.02
N VAL A 54 -7.82 -6.06 -4.67
CA VAL A 54 -8.48 -5.74 -5.95
C VAL A 54 -7.46 -5.70 -7.07
N SER A 55 -7.72 -6.48 -8.12
CA SER A 55 -6.84 -6.57 -9.29
C SER A 55 -7.56 -7.17 -10.49
N ARG A 56 -6.98 -6.97 -11.68
CA ARG A 56 -7.33 -7.71 -12.90
C ARG A 56 -6.47 -8.96 -13.14
N ASP A 57 -5.37 -9.15 -12.41
CA ASP A 57 -4.41 -10.24 -12.65
C ASP A 57 -4.83 -11.52 -11.91
N ASP A 58 -5.02 -12.61 -12.65
CA ASP A 58 -5.37 -13.92 -12.06
C ASP A 58 -4.23 -14.48 -11.19
N GLY A 59 -2.98 -14.08 -11.44
CA GLY A 59 -1.86 -14.37 -10.55
C GLY A 59 -2.02 -13.74 -9.17
N VAL A 60 -2.64 -12.56 -9.08
CA VAL A 60 -2.98 -11.92 -7.80
C VAL A 60 -4.12 -12.67 -7.11
N LEU A 61 -5.15 -13.12 -7.86
CA LEU A 61 -6.22 -13.96 -7.32
C LEU A 61 -5.67 -15.25 -6.69
N GLU A 62 -4.78 -15.96 -7.39
CA GLU A 62 -4.17 -17.17 -6.83
C GLU A 62 -3.32 -16.86 -5.58
N TYR A 63 -2.67 -15.70 -5.54
CA TYR A 63 -1.92 -15.28 -4.36
C TYR A 63 -2.82 -14.85 -3.19
N ALA A 64 -3.97 -14.22 -3.47
CA ALA A 64 -4.99 -13.91 -2.47
C ALA A 64 -5.48 -15.19 -1.77
N ARG A 65 -5.73 -16.25 -2.55
CA ARG A 65 -6.08 -17.57 -2.00
C ARG A 65 -4.99 -18.16 -1.11
N GLN A 66 -3.72 -18.06 -1.53
CA GLN A 66 -2.59 -18.51 -0.71
C GLN A 66 -2.46 -17.74 0.59
N LEU A 67 -2.74 -16.43 0.56
CA LEU A 67 -2.77 -15.59 1.74
C LEU A 67 -4.05 -15.77 2.56
N ASN A 68 -5.07 -16.49 2.08
CA ASN A 68 -6.38 -16.59 2.70
C ASN A 68 -6.99 -15.21 3.01
N VAL A 69 -7.12 -14.40 1.95
CA VAL A 69 -7.77 -13.08 1.94
C VAL A 69 -8.77 -13.00 0.79
N SER A 70 -9.75 -12.11 0.91
CA SER A 70 -10.77 -11.87 -0.11
C SER A 70 -10.18 -11.24 -1.37
N PHE A 71 -10.84 -11.44 -2.51
CA PHE A 71 -10.43 -10.89 -3.80
C PHE A 71 -11.63 -10.33 -4.57
N VAL A 72 -11.45 -9.14 -5.15
CA VAL A 72 -12.40 -8.53 -6.08
C VAL A 72 -11.71 -8.38 -7.43
N LYS A 73 -12.33 -8.93 -8.47
CA LYS A 73 -11.87 -8.73 -9.86
C LYS A 73 -12.24 -7.30 -10.27
N GLU A 74 -11.26 -6.54 -10.71
CA GLU A 74 -11.46 -5.22 -11.31
C GLU A 74 -12.35 -5.32 -12.55
N GLY A 75 -13.31 -4.40 -12.71
CA GLY A 75 -14.11 -4.28 -13.93
C GLY A 75 -13.29 -3.85 -15.16
N GLU A 76 -13.91 -3.87 -16.33
CA GLU A 76 -13.31 -3.28 -17.53
C GLU A 76 -13.49 -1.76 -17.49
N HIS A 77 -12.36 -1.04 -17.43
CA HIS A 77 -12.31 0.42 -17.42
C HIS A 77 -11.45 0.93 -18.57
N GLU A 78 -11.78 2.08 -19.16
CA GLU A 78 -11.02 2.64 -20.29
C GLU A 78 -9.78 3.44 -19.84
N ASN A 79 -9.84 4.02 -18.64
CA ASN A 79 -8.80 4.87 -18.05
C ASN A 79 -8.90 4.84 -16.52
N ASN A 80 -8.02 5.61 -15.85
CA ASN A 80 -8.02 5.78 -14.39
C ASN A 80 -8.15 4.48 -13.59
N PHE A 81 -7.44 3.46 -14.06
CA PHE A 81 -7.58 2.08 -13.62
C PHE A 81 -7.51 1.90 -12.10
N LEU A 82 -6.56 2.60 -11.43
CA LEU A 82 -6.40 2.50 -9.98
C LEU A 82 -7.64 2.95 -9.21
N ASN A 83 -8.14 4.15 -9.49
CA ASN A 83 -9.30 4.69 -8.77
C ASN A 83 -10.57 3.92 -9.13
N ASN A 84 -10.73 3.49 -10.38
CA ASN A 84 -11.87 2.68 -10.79
C ASN A 84 -11.88 1.29 -10.12
N ALA A 85 -10.71 0.64 -10.00
CA ALA A 85 -10.57 -0.59 -9.21
C ALA A 85 -10.96 -0.38 -7.74
N LEU A 86 -10.52 0.72 -7.14
CA LEU A 86 -10.90 1.07 -5.77
C LEU A 86 -12.41 1.29 -5.64
N LEU A 87 -13.06 1.96 -6.60
CA LEU A 87 -14.52 2.15 -6.60
C LEU A 87 -15.27 0.83 -6.68
N ASP A 88 -14.83 -0.12 -7.52
CA ASP A 88 -15.42 -1.46 -7.60
C ASP A 88 -15.30 -2.20 -6.26
N ALA A 89 -14.13 -2.14 -5.62
CA ALA A 89 -13.90 -2.74 -4.31
C ALA A 89 -14.71 -2.05 -3.21
N ILE A 90 -14.81 -0.71 -3.22
CA ILE A 90 -15.63 0.06 -2.27
C ILE A 90 -17.09 -0.36 -2.39
N ARG A 91 -17.64 -0.43 -3.61
CA ARG A 91 -19.02 -0.90 -3.83
C ARG A 91 -19.22 -2.32 -3.27
N ASN A 92 -18.25 -3.22 -3.50
CA ASN A 92 -18.30 -4.56 -2.92
C ASN A 92 -18.32 -4.53 -1.38
N VAL A 93 -17.48 -3.69 -0.75
CA VAL A 93 -17.47 -3.53 0.72
C VAL A 93 -18.81 -2.99 1.21
N ARG A 94 -19.36 -1.95 0.58
CA ARG A 94 -20.65 -1.37 0.96
C ARG A 94 -21.81 -2.37 0.91
N LEU A 95 -21.77 -3.31 -0.04
CA LEU A 95 -22.79 -4.36 -0.18
C LEU A 95 -22.65 -5.48 0.85
N ASN A 96 -21.42 -5.93 1.13
CA ASN A 96 -21.17 -7.12 1.95
C ASN A 96 -20.89 -6.81 3.44
N TYR A 97 -20.42 -5.60 3.72
CA TYR A 97 -20.02 -5.14 5.05
C TYR A 97 -20.69 -3.78 5.38
N PRO A 98 -22.03 -3.75 5.52
CA PRO A 98 -22.73 -2.51 5.84
C PRO A 98 -22.20 -1.93 7.16
N ASN A 99 -22.09 -0.60 7.22
CA ASN A 99 -21.59 0.16 8.37
C ASN A 99 -20.14 -0.15 8.79
N HIS A 100 -19.31 -0.68 7.87
CA HIS A 100 -17.87 -0.81 8.09
C HIS A 100 -17.12 0.37 7.46
N ASP A 101 -16.17 0.92 8.21
CA ASP A 101 -15.24 1.91 7.71
C ASP A 101 -14.29 1.26 6.69
N ILE A 102 -13.86 2.04 5.71
CA ILE A 102 -13.01 1.54 4.63
C ILE A 102 -11.59 2.06 4.86
N LEU A 103 -10.65 1.13 4.88
CA LEU A 103 -9.22 1.40 4.91
C LEU A 103 -8.61 1.05 3.54
N ILE A 104 -7.88 1.96 2.93
CA ILE A 104 -7.12 1.71 1.70
C ILE A 104 -5.62 1.82 2.02
N LEU A 105 -4.88 0.77 1.67
CA LEU A 105 -3.43 0.70 1.78
C LEU A 105 -2.83 0.35 0.42
N PRO A 106 -1.83 1.09 -0.08
CA PRO A 106 -1.04 0.66 -1.24
C PRO A 106 -0.37 -0.70 -1.03
N SER A 107 -0.08 -1.42 -2.12
CA SER A 107 0.52 -2.76 -2.07
C SER A 107 2.04 -2.76 -1.87
N ASP A 108 2.65 -1.60 -1.68
CA ASP A 108 4.10 -1.38 -1.69
C ASP A 108 4.64 -0.66 -0.45
N ILE A 109 3.91 -0.70 0.65
CA ILE A 109 4.29 -0.17 1.96
C ILE A 109 4.55 -1.30 2.99
N PRO A 110 5.57 -2.15 2.77
CA PRO A 110 5.79 -3.36 3.58
C PRO A 110 6.10 -3.09 5.06
N LEU A 111 6.42 -1.85 5.42
CA LEU A 111 6.73 -1.44 6.80
C LEU A 111 5.50 -1.00 7.59
N VAL A 112 4.28 -1.14 7.05
CA VAL A 112 3.05 -0.94 7.82
C VAL A 112 3.02 -1.90 9.02
N LYS A 113 2.65 -1.37 10.19
CA LYS A 113 2.60 -2.10 11.45
C LYS A 113 1.19 -2.09 12.03
N PRO A 114 0.84 -3.04 12.93
CA PRO A 114 -0.47 -3.07 13.57
C PRO A 114 -0.85 -1.75 14.25
N GLU A 115 0.11 -1.06 14.88
CA GLU A 115 -0.13 0.16 15.65
C GLU A 115 -0.59 1.32 14.77
N HIS A 116 -0.20 1.35 13.48
CA HIS A 116 -0.71 2.34 12.54
C HIS A 116 -2.22 2.16 12.31
N ILE A 117 -2.67 0.92 12.22
CA ILE A 117 -4.07 0.58 11.98
C ILE A 117 -4.89 0.84 13.24
N GLU A 118 -4.34 0.50 14.42
CA GLU A 118 -4.94 0.82 15.71
C GLU A 118 -5.10 2.34 15.90
N SER A 119 -4.07 3.12 15.59
CA SER A 119 -4.12 4.58 15.65
C SER A 119 -5.22 5.14 14.74
N ALA A 120 -5.33 4.63 13.51
CA ALA A 120 -6.37 5.07 12.58
C ALA A 120 -7.78 4.67 13.05
N LYS A 121 -7.94 3.44 13.54
CA LYS A 121 -9.18 2.88 14.09
C LYS A 121 -9.67 3.60 15.35
N ASN A 122 -8.75 4.10 16.17
CA ASN A 122 -9.08 4.84 17.40
C ASN A 122 -9.38 6.32 17.16
N SER A 123 -9.06 6.85 15.97
CA SER A 123 -9.42 8.23 15.60
C SER A 123 -10.93 8.43 15.62
N GLN A 124 -11.38 9.55 16.19
CA GLN A 124 -12.79 9.97 16.19
C GLN A 124 -13.13 10.85 14.97
N THR A 125 -12.20 11.03 14.04
CA THR A 125 -12.41 11.81 12.81
C THR A 125 -13.09 10.99 11.71
N ASP A 126 -13.63 11.69 10.72
CA ASP A 126 -14.30 11.11 9.57
C ASP A 126 -13.33 10.54 8.54
N LEU A 127 -12.17 11.20 8.41
CA LEU A 127 -11.07 10.81 7.54
C LEU A 127 -9.77 10.68 8.36
N VAL A 128 -8.96 9.67 8.06
CA VAL A 128 -7.59 9.53 8.54
C VAL A 128 -6.67 9.29 7.34
N LEU A 129 -5.58 10.04 7.27
CA LEU A 129 -4.61 9.97 6.17
C LEU A 129 -3.20 9.75 6.71
N SER A 130 -2.36 9.04 5.94
CA SER A 130 -0.90 9.14 6.06
C SER A 130 -0.31 9.55 4.72
N PRO A 131 0.56 10.56 4.66
CA PRO A 131 1.23 10.94 3.43
C PRO A 131 2.30 9.91 3.02
N SER A 132 2.55 9.82 1.71
CA SER A 132 3.73 9.18 1.12
C SER A 132 4.83 10.22 0.87
N LYS A 133 6.04 9.75 0.52
CA LYS A 133 7.04 10.64 -0.12
C LYS A 133 6.44 11.23 -1.40
N GLY A 134 6.71 12.51 -1.68
CA GLY A 134 6.32 13.15 -2.94
C GLY A 134 4.84 13.57 -3.07
N GLY A 135 4.07 13.59 -1.97
CA GLY A 135 2.71 14.15 -1.96
C GLY A 135 1.58 13.15 -2.24
N GLY A 136 1.87 11.85 -2.29
CA GLY A 136 0.87 10.79 -2.38
C GLY A 136 0.30 10.38 -1.02
N THR A 137 -0.51 9.31 -0.99
CA THR A 137 -1.23 8.83 0.20
C THR A 137 -0.92 7.35 0.41
N ASN A 138 -0.43 6.99 1.60
CA ASN A 138 -0.07 5.60 1.96
C ASN A 138 -0.99 4.99 3.03
N LEU A 139 -1.89 5.77 3.61
CA LEU A 139 -3.02 5.28 4.40
C LEU A 139 -4.19 6.21 4.15
N LEU A 140 -5.33 5.66 3.80
CA LEU A 140 -6.58 6.40 3.63
C LEU A 140 -7.69 5.63 4.31
N LEU A 141 -8.27 6.21 5.36
CA LEU A 141 -9.36 5.61 6.12
C LEU A 141 -10.50 6.59 6.20
N PHE A 142 -11.68 6.19 5.75
CA PHE A 142 -12.89 7.01 5.85
C PHE A 142 -14.03 6.19 6.43
N ASN A 143 -14.86 6.87 7.21
CA ASN A 143 -15.95 6.20 7.89
C ASN A 143 -17.09 5.82 6.94
N SER A 144 -17.99 4.96 7.42
CA SER A 144 -19.08 4.45 6.59
C SER A 144 -20.16 5.48 6.24
N ASP A 145 -20.17 6.65 6.86
CA ASP A 145 -21.26 7.63 6.73
C ASP A 145 -21.09 8.56 5.52
N PHE A 146 -19.89 8.57 4.91
CA PHE A 146 -19.59 9.36 3.72
C PHE A 146 -19.42 8.49 2.47
N ASP A 147 -19.93 8.99 1.34
CA ASP A 147 -19.62 8.48 0.00
C ASP A 147 -18.31 9.08 -0.53
N PHE A 148 -17.23 8.89 0.22
CA PHE A 148 -15.92 9.44 -0.12
C PHE A 148 -15.34 8.76 -1.36
N ILE A 149 -14.90 9.57 -2.32
CA ILE A 149 -14.28 9.10 -3.57
C ILE A 149 -12.75 9.21 -3.46
N PRO A 150 -12.00 8.09 -3.44
CA PRO A 150 -10.54 8.16 -3.48
C PRO A 150 -10.01 8.70 -4.81
N LEU A 151 -8.98 9.53 -4.74
CA LEU A 151 -8.33 10.24 -5.84
C LEU A 151 -6.81 10.00 -5.81
N PHE A 152 -6.41 8.72 -5.89
CA PHE A 152 -5.02 8.32 -5.99
C PHE A 152 -4.39 8.73 -7.33
N GLY A 153 -3.09 9.01 -7.31
CA GLY A 153 -2.34 9.56 -8.43
C GLY A 153 -1.47 10.72 -7.97
N ASP A 154 -1.22 11.65 -8.88
CA ASP A 154 -0.40 12.83 -8.60
C ASP A 154 -1.02 13.68 -7.49
N MET A 155 -0.20 14.01 -6.48
CA MET A 155 -0.59 14.86 -5.34
C MET A 155 -1.85 14.35 -4.60
N SER A 156 -2.05 13.02 -4.56
CA SER A 156 -3.28 12.42 -4.01
C SER A 156 -3.56 12.83 -2.57
N TYR A 157 -2.54 13.10 -1.75
CA TYR A 157 -2.75 13.61 -0.40
C TYR A 157 -3.56 14.90 -0.39
N PHE A 158 -3.20 15.86 -1.25
CA PHE A 158 -3.87 17.14 -1.34
C PHE A 158 -5.26 17.01 -1.97
N ASN A 159 -5.42 16.11 -2.95
CA ASN A 159 -6.72 15.82 -3.55
C ASN A 159 -7.68 15.23 -2.50
N HIS A 160 -7.23 14.28 -1.68
CA HIS A 160 -8.03 13.72 -0.59
C HIS A 160 -8.35 14.75 0.50
N MET A 161 -7.40 15.63 0.85
CA MET A 161 -7.66 16.74 1.79
C MET A 161 -8.73 17.70 1.25
N ASN A 162 -8.67 18.03 -0.05
CA ASN A 162 -9.66 18.88 -0.69
C ASN A 162 -11.05 18.23 -0.71
N GLU A 163 -11.12 16.93 -1.04
CA GLU A 163 -12.37 16.16 -1.03
C GLU A 163 -12.99 16.11 0.38
N ALA A 164 -12.16 15.93 1.41
CA ALA A 164 -12.60 15.96 2.80
C ALA A 164 -13.18 17.34 3.16
N TYR A 165 -12.49 18.41 2.75
CA TYR A 165 -12.92 19.78 3.01
C TYR A 165 -14.25 20.09 2.32
N THR A 166 -14.42 19.74 1.04
CA THR A 166 -15.67 19.95 0.30
C THR A 166 -16.83 19.14 0.88
N SER A 167 -16.53 17.99 1.49
CA SER A 167 -17.50 17.11 2.15
C SER A 167 -17.73 17.43 3.63
N ASN A 168 -17.13 18.50 4.17
CA ASN A 168 -17.19 18.86 5.60
C ASN A 168 -16.76 17.73 6.56
N MET A 169 -15.79 16.91 6.15
CA MET A 169 -15.23 15.83 6.96
C MET A 169 -14.17 16.37 7.92
N THR A 170 -14.19 15.89 9.16
CA THR A 170 -13.07 16.06 10.09
C THR A 170 -11.92 15.14 9.70
N VAL A 171 -10.68 15.63 9.82
CA VAL A 171 -9.49 14.92 9.33
C VAL A 171 -8.47 14.74 10.45
N ASN A 172 -7.88 13.55 10.52
CA ASN A 172 -6.68 13.26 11.31
C ASN A 172 -5.54 12.82 10.39
N ILE A 173 -4.31 13.19 10.72
CA ILE A 173 -3.13 12.84 9.94
C ILE A 173 -2.20 11.98 10.80
N ILE A 174 -1.84 10.81 10.30
CA ILE A 174 -0.82 9.94 10.90
C ILE A 174 0.49 10.23 10.20
N GLU A 175 1.42 10.86 10.92
CA GLU A 175 2.78 11.08 10.44
C GLU A 175 3.66 9.91 10.88
N SER A 176 4.02 9.02 9.94
CA SER A 176 4.89 7.89 10.22
C SER A 176 5.91 7.71 9.11
N PHE A 177 7.18 7.67 9.48
CA PHE A 177 8.27 7.32 8.56
C PHE A 177 8.05 5.95 7.91
N TYR A 178 7.53 4.98 8.66
CA TYR A 178 7.29 3.64 8.12
C TYR A 178 6.12 3.59 7.13
N LEU A 179 5.08 4.41 7.34
CA LEU A 179 3.99 4.53 6.38
C LEU A 179 4.40 5.35 5.16
N SER A 180 5.29 6.34 5.29
CA SER A 180 5.69 7.20 4.18
C SER A 180 6.61 6.51 3.17
N LEU A 181 7.13 5.32 3.49
CA LEU A 181 8.03 4.52 2.67
C LEU A 181 7.30 3.53 1.75
N ASP A 182 6.92 4.00 0.56
CA ASP A 182 6.53 3.16 -0.57
C ASP A 182 7.75 2.73 -1.41
N VAL A 183 7.86 1.45 -1.76
CA VAL A 183 9.05 0.90 -2.41
C VAL A 183 8.99 1.09 -3.93
N ASN A 184 9.59 2.15 -4.46
CA ASN A 184 9.54 2.45 -5.90
C ASN A 184 10.90 2.69 -6.56
N THR A 185 11.96 2.90 -5.77
CA THR A 185 13.33 3.16 -6.24
C THR A 185 14.35 2.26 -5.55
N ASN A 186 15.58 2.26 -6.07
CA ASN A 186 16.68 1.54 -5.43
C ASN A 186 16.97 2.09 -4.03
N GLU A 187 16.87 3.41 -3.85
CA GLU A 187 17.00 4.05 -2.53
C GLU A 187 15.96 3.49 -1.54
N ASP A 188 14.71 3.30 -1.97
CA ASP A 188 13.68 2.69 -1.11
C ASP A 188 14.00 1.23 -0.76
N LEU A 189 14.60 0.45 -1.66
CA LEU A 189 15.11 -0.90 -1.29
C LEU A 189 16.18 -0.81 -0.19
N GLY A 190 17.03 0.21 -0.26
CA GLY A 190 18.00 0.54 0.78
C GLY A 190 17.34 0.85 2.12
N GLU A 191 16.29 1.66 2.10
CA GLU A 191 15.49 1.98 3.30
C GLU A 191 14.87 0.71 3.92
N ILE A 192 14.35 -0.22 3.11
CA ILE A 192 13.88 -1.52 3.61
C ILE A 192 15.01 -2.33 4.25
N LEU A 193 16.20 -2.35 3.66
CA LEU A 193 17.36 -3.06 4.20
C LEU A 193 17.92 -2.41 5.49
N LEU A 194 17.63 -1.14 5.77
CA LEU A 194 18.00 -0.48 7.02
C LEU A 194 16.93 -0.61 8.11
N HIS A 195 15.65 -0.56 7.72
CA HIS A 195 14.54 -0.36 8.65
C HIS A 195 13.55 -1.52 8.74
N GLY A 196 13.63 -2.47 7.80
CA GLY A 196 12.68 -3.57 7.65
C GLY A 196 13.08 -4.89 8.30
N MET A 197 14.04 -4.92 9.22
CA MET A 197 14.45 -6.16 9.88
C MET A 197 13.24 -6.96 10.39
N ASN A 198 13.26 -8.28 10.19
CA ASN A 198 12.18 -9.22 10.51
C ASN A 198 10.95 -9.19 9.59
N THR A 199 10.97 -8.42 8.50
CA THR A 199 9.96 -8.52 7.43
C THR A 199 10.37 -9.55 6.38
N HIS A 200 9.40 -10.16 5.69
CA HIS A 200 9.68 -11.04 4.56
C HIS A 200 10.35 -10.27 3.40
N THR A 201 10.01 -8.98 3.25
CA THR A 201 10.63 -8.10 2.25
C THR A 201 12.11 -7.90 2.54
N TYR A 202 12.48 -7.62 3.79
CA TYR A 202 13.88 -7.54 4.20
C TYR A 202 14.62 -8.86 3.98
N GLU A 203 14.04 -9.98 4.44
CA GLU A 203 14.65 -11.30 4.29
C GLU A 203 14.90 -11.60 2.80
N TYR A 204 13.92 -11.34 1.95
CA TYR A 204 14.07 -11.50 0.52
C TYR A 204 15.18 -10.62 -0.08
N LEU A 205 15.17 -9.31 0.19
CA LEU A 205 16.18 -8.39 -0.34
C LEU A 205 17.59 -8.70 0.18
N SER A 206 17.73 -9.17 1.42
CA SER A 206 19.02 -9.55 2.01
C SER A 206 19.68 -10.71 1.27
N ASN A 207 18.89 -11.55 0.58
CA ASN A 207 19.36 -12.68 -0.22
C ASN A 207 19.70 -12.30 -1.68
N LEU A 208 19.50 -11.05 -2.10
CA LEU A 208 19.73 -10.59 -3.47
C LEU A 208 21.13 -9.99 -3.71
N ASN A 209 22.08 -10.22 -2.81
CA ASN A 209 23.44 -9.65 -2.90
C ASN A 209 23.45 -8.11 -3.02
N ILE A 210 22.50 -7.42 -2.40
CA ILE A 210 22.41 -5.96 -2.40
C ILE A 210 23.33 -5.38 -1.30
N ILE A 211 24.09 -4.34 -1.63
CA ILE A 211 24.84 -3.52 -0.68
C ILE A 211 24.17 -2.15 -0.57
N VAL A 212 24.06 -1.66 0.67
CA VAL A 212 23.59 -0.33 1.00
C VAL A 212 24.72 0.43 1.69
N LYS A 213 25.05 1.62 1.20
CA LYS A 213 25.99 2.55 1.84
C LYS A 213 25.36 3.92 1.96
N SER A 214 25.69 4.65 3.02
CA SER A 214 25.31 6.06 3.13
C SER A 214 26.02 6.88 2.04
N SER A 215 25.27 7.80 1.44
CA SER A 215 25.73 8.76 0.45
C SER A 215 25.39 10.17 0.90
N HIS A 216 26.26 11.12 0.55
CA HIS A 216 26.07 12.56 0.82
C HIS A 216 25.81 13.34 -0.48
N GLY A 217 25.36 12.64 -1.53
CA GLY A 217 25.04 13.20 -2.85
C GLY A 217 23.56 13.56 -3.00
N GLN A 218 23.07 13.49 -4.25
CA GLN A 218 21.65 13.71 -4.57
C GLN A 218 20.75 12.65 -3.93
N GLU A 219 21.21 11.39 -3.93
CA GLU A 219 20.59 10.28 -3.17
C GLU A 219 21.29 10.14 -1.81
N ARG A 220 20.53 9.72 -0.79
CA ARG A 220 21.02 9.49 0.58
C ARG A 220 21.60 8.09 0.77
N LEU A 221 21.20 7.14 -0.07
CA LEU A 221 21.71 5.77 -0.06
C LEU A 221 22.26 5.38 -1.43
N ASP A 222 23.49 4.86 -1.46
CA ASP A 222 24.07 4.17 -2.62
C ASP A 222 23.71 2.68 -2.53
N VAL A 223 22.86 2.21 -3.45
CA VAL A 223 22.32 0.84 -3.47
C VAL A 223 22.77 0.11 -4.73
N LYS A 224 23.57 -0.94 -4.55
CA LYS A 224 24.27 -1.67 -5.65
C LYS A 224 24.21 -3.18 -5.47
N ARG A 225 24.37 -3.94 -6.56
CA ARG A 225 24.60 -5.40 -6.50
C ARG A 225 26.08 -5.69 -6.24
N LYS A 226 26.40 -6.71 -5.44
CA LYS A 226 27.79 -7.16 -5.20
C LYS A 226 28.49 -7.63 -6.46
N ASP A 227 27.74 -8.14 -7.43
CA ASP A 227 28.28 -8.78 -8.64
C ASP A 227 28.60 -7.75 -9.76
N GLU A 228 28.40 -6.45 -9.51
CA GLU A 228 28.69 -5.34 -10.43
C GLU A 228 29.96 -4.54 -10.02
N GLY A 229 30.89 -5.18 -9.31
CA GLY A 229 32.18 -4.62 -8.89
C GLY A 229 33.37 -5.10 -9.70
#